data_AF-A0AAU0VRF7-F1
#
_entry.id   AF-A0AAU0VRF7-F1
#
_cell.length_a   1.000
_cell.length_b   1.000
_cell.length_c   1.000
_cell.angle_alpha   90.00
_cell.angle_beta   90.00
_cell.angle_gamma   90.00
#
_symmetry.space_group_name_H-M   'P 1'
#
loop_
_entity.id
_entity.type
_entity.pdbx_description
1 polymer ?
#
loop_
_entity_poly.entity_id
_entity_poly.type
_entity_poly.pdbx_seq_one_letter_code
_entity_poly.pdbx_strand_id
1 'polypeptide(L)'
;MATPPGGPSSGNWSYGPAQGQDGGSANGYDFPSVPDHRQPYAPQGPGPTPYDQPSAPRIQPVQPPRRPEPSAAPSGTSNPLVRPYAMTGGRTRPRYQLAIEALVHTTAAPHQMQGQLPEHQRICNLCREIKSVAEISALLTIPLGVARILVADLAEAGLVAIHQPGGDENAGGQPDVTLLERVLSGLRKL
;
A
#
# COMPACT_ATOMS: atom_id res chain seq x y z
N MET A 1 19.49 7.48 -53.73
CA MET A 1 19.53 7.09 -52.31
C MET A 1 18.52 7.98 -51.58
N ALA A 2 17.56 7.55 -50.76
CA ALA A 2 16.92 6.28 -50.50
C ALA A 2 15.51 6.63 -49.94
N THR A 3 14.51 5.83 -50.28
CA THR A 3 13.10 5.88 -49.84
C THR A 3 12.93 5.61 -48.33
N PRO A 4 11.98 6.26 -47.63
CA PRO A 4 11.43 5.74 -46.37
C PRO A 4 10.18 4.88 -46.63
N PRO A 5 9.96 3.76 -45.91
CA PRO A 5 8.76 2.94 -46.08
C PRO A 5 7.57 3.50 -45.28
N GLY A 6 6.41 3.37 -45.92
CA GLY A 6 5.12 3.90 -45.49
C GLY A 6 4.37 3.05 -44.45
N GLY A 7 3.28 3.64 -43.98
CA GLY A 7 2.14 2.92 -43.43
C GLY A 7 1.26 3.77 -42.53
N PRO A 8 0.11 4.27 -43.02
CA PRO A 8 -1.05 4.51 -42.18
C PRO A 8 -2.21 3.63 -42.65
N SER A 9 -2.89 2.93 -41.74
CA SER A 9 -4.22 2.43 -42.07
C SER A 9 -5.12 2.36 -40.84
N SER A 10 -6.02 3.34 -40.84
CA SER A 10 -7.24 3.48 -40.06
C SER A 10 -8.25 2.39 -40.38
N GLY A 11 -8.67 1.62 -39.37
CA GLY A 11 -9.81 0.70 -39.45
C GLY A 11 -11.11 1.39 -39.05
N ASN A 12 -11.82 1.92 -40.05
CA ASN A 12 -13.18 2.43 -39.98
C ASN A 12 -14.17 1.26 -39.90
N TRP A 13 -15.05 1.27 -38.89
CA TRP A 13 -16.12 0.28 -38.74
C TRP A 13 -17.34 0.72 -39.58
N SER A 14 -17.71 -0.07 -40.59
CA SER A 14 -19.00 0.04 -41.27
C SER A 14 -19.50 -1.31 -41.79
N TYR A 15 -20.83 -1.43 -41.71
CA TYR A 15 -21.70 -2.61 -41.81
C TYR A 15 -21.83 -3.30 -43.19
N GLY A 16 -21.80 -4.65 -43.17
CA GLY A 16 -22.65 -5.63 -43.90
C GLY A 16 -22.36 -5.97 -45.39
N PRO A 17 -22.92 -7.07 -45.98
CA PRO A 17 -23.66 -8.22 -45.40
C PRO A 17 -23.26 -9.65 -45.95
N ALA A 18 -23.94 -10.68 -45.42
CA ALA A 18 -24.30 -12.00 -46.02
C ALA A 18 -23.53 -13.32 -45.65
N GLN A 19 -24.27 -14.16 -44.90
CA GLN A 19 -24.55 -15.62 -45.06
C GLN A 19 -23.48 -16.73 -44.94
N GLY A 20 -23.88 -17.81 -44.24
CA GLY A 20 -23.29 -19.17 -44.20
C GLY A 20 -22.66 -19.48 -42.83
N GLN A 21 -23.38 -19.98 -41.81
CA GLN A 21 -23.87 -21.35 -41.60
C GLN A 21 -22.75 -22.42 -41.52
N ASP A 22 -22.68 -23.03 -40.32
CA ASP A 22 -22.08 -24.31 -39.95
C ASP A 22 -20.56 -24.45 -39.83
N GLY A 23 -20.13 -25.11 -38.72
CA GLY A 23 -18.82 -25.75 -38.64
C GLY A 23 -18.15 -25.66 -37.27
N GLY A 24 -18.44 -26.62 -36.41
CA GLY A 24 -18.00 -26.69 -35.02
C GLY A 24 -16.48 -26.57 -34.78
N SER A 25 -16.15 -25.85 -33.72
CA SER A 25 -14.91 -26.03 -32.97
C SER A 25 -15.23 -26.76 -31.68
N ALA A 26 -14.58 -27.90 -31.46
CA ALA A 26 -14.00 -28.32 -30.19
C ALA A 26 -13.93 -29.85 -30.16
N ASN A 27 -12.71 -30.38 -30.02
CA ASN A 27 -12.56 -31.65 -29.33
C ASN A 27 -11.23 -31.71 -28.60
N GLY A 28 -11.30 -32.32 -27.42
CA GLY A 28 -10.20 -32.52 -26.50
C GLY A 28 -10.41 -31.68 -25.25
N TYR A 29 -11.27 -32.13 -24.33
CA TYR A 29 -10.81 -32.94 -23.20
C TYR A 29 -11.99 -33.78 -22.66
N ASP A 30 -11.71 -35.07 -22.54
CA ASP A 30 -12.59 -36.18 -22.19
C ASP A 30 -12.81 -36.23 -20.66
N PHE A 31 -14.06 -36.22 -20.20
CA PHE A 31 -14.42 -36.44 -18.80
C PHE A 31 -15.36 -37.66 -18.73
N PRO A 32 -14.99 -38.73 -17.99
CA PRO A 32 -15.84 -39.90 -17.86
C PRO A 32 -17.10 -39.62 -17.03
N SER A 33 -18.23 -40.08 -17.57
CA SER A 33 -19.58 -39.90 -17.06
C SER A 33 -19.84 -40.63 -15.73
N VAL A 34 -20.65 -40.01 -14.87
CA VAL A 34 -21.37 -40.70 -13.78
C VAL A 34 -22.65 -41.36 -14.34
N PRO A 35 -23.02 -42.59 -13.92
CA PRO A 35 -24.16 -43.28 -14.48
C PRO A 35 -25.50 -42.80 -13.90
N ASP A 36 -26.39 -42.40 -14.81
CA ASP A 36 -27.81 -42.13 -14.58
C ASP A 36 -28.53 -43.43 -14.15
N HIS A 37 -29.03 -43.46 -12.92
CA HIS A 37 -29.97 -44.49 -12.48
C HIS A 37 -31.31 -43.84 -12.18
N ARG A 38 -32.08 -43.62 -13.26
CA ARG A 38 -33.53 -43.47 -13.17
C ARG A 38 -34.14 -44.79 -12.73
N GLN A 39 -34.55 -44.87 -11.46
CA GLN A 39 -35.52 -45.87 -11.03
C GLN A 39 -36.84 -45.22 -10.63
N PRO A 40 -37.97 -45.69 -11.17
CA PRO A 40 -39.30 -45.19 -10.84
C PRO A 40 -39.74 -45.69 -9.46
N TYR A 41 -40.42 -44.81 -8.73
CA TYR A 41 -40.92 -45.04 -7.38
C TYR A 41 -41.94 -46.20 -7.37
N ALA A 42 -41.72 -47.20 -6.50
CA ALA A 42 -42.70 -48.23 -6.15
C ALA A 42 -43.00 -48.15 -4.64
N PRO A 43 -44.26 -48.26 -4.19
CA PRO A 43 -44.61 -48.09 -2.78
C PRO A 43 -44.63 -49.45 -2.05
N GLN A 44 -43.75 -49.65 -1.05
CA GLN A 44 -43.83 -50.77 -0.09
C GLN A 44 -43.22 -50.31 1.24
N GLY A 45 -43.99 -50.07 2.31
CA GLY A 45 -44.37 -51.04 3.35
C GLY A 45 -44.04 -50.46 4.75
N PRO A 46 -44.60 -50.94 5.88
CA PRO A 46 -44.54 -50.23 7.18
C PRO A 46 -43.37 -50.67 8.13
N GLY A 47 -42.75 -49.69 8.83
CA GLY A 47 -41.96 -49.82 10.10
C GLY A 47 -40.46 -50.19 9.98
N PRO A 48 -39.55 -49.83 10.94
CA PRO A 48 -39.77 -49.72 12.39
C PRO A 48 -39.33 -48.38 13.06
N THR A 49 -39.46 -48.36 14.39
CA THR A 49 -39.62 -47.29 15.40
C THR A 49 -38.51 -46.26 15.64
N PRO A 50 -38.82 -45.13 16.34
CA PRO A 50 -37.93 -43.99 16.54
C PRO A 50 -37.21 -44.06 17.90
N TYR A 51 -35.95 -44.51 17.94
CA TYR A 51 -35.11 -44.28 19.12
C TYR A 51 -33.65 -44.02 18.74
N ASP A 52 -33.06 -43.11 19.52
CA ASP A 52 -31.63 -42.83 19.72
C ASP A 52 -30.86 -42.11 18.60
N GLN A 53 -31.10 -40.80 18.49
CA GLN A 53 -30.02 -39.87 18.14
C GLN A 53 -29.42 -39.30 19.43
N PRO A 54 -28.16 -39.59 19.78
CA PRO A 54 -27.51 -38.93 20.90
C PRO A 54 -27.32 -37.44 20.58
N SER A 55 -27.88 -36.58 21.43
CA SER A 55 -27.75 -35.13 21.37
C SER A 55 -26.27 -34.72 21.44
N ALA A 56 -25.73 -34.18 20.35
CA ALA A 56 -24.40 -33.56 20.40
C ALA A 56 -24.42 -32.35 21.36
N PRO A 57 -23.42 -32.20 22.26
CA PRO A 57 -23.40 -31.10 23.20
C PRO A 57 -23.25 -29.76 22.46
N ARG A 58 -24.21 -28.87 22.67
CA ARG A 58 -24.20 -27.50 22.15
C ARG A 58 -23.01 -26.76 22.76
N ILE A 59 -21.97 -26.52 21.97
CA ILE A 59 -20.86 -25.63 22.33
C ILE A 59 -21.45 -24.21 22.50
N GLN A 60 -21.43 -23.69 23.73
CA GLN A 60 -21.79 -22.30 23.97
C GLN A 60 -20.60 -21.40 23.58
N PRO A 61 -20.83 -20.26 22.90
CA PRO A 61 -19.78 -19.28 22.69
C PRO A 61 -19.30 -18.75 24.04
N VAL A 62 -18.03 -18.98 24.35
CA VAL A 62 -17.39 -18.41 25.53
C VAL A 62 -17.26 -16.90 25.30
N GLN A 63 -17.99 -16.09 26.07
CA GLN A 63 -17.78 -14.64 26.06
C GLN A 63 -16.40 -14.34 26.66
N PRO A 64 -15.52 -13.61 25.96
CA PRO A 64 -14.25 -13.22 26.53
C PRO A 64 -14.46 -12.27 27.73
N PRO A 65 -13.62 -12.34 28.78
CA PRO A 65 -13.76 -11.49 29.95
C PRO A 65 -13.62 -10.01 29.55
N ARG A 66 -14.57 -9.18 29.99
CA ARG A 66 -14.51 -7.72 29.77
C ARG A 66 -13.24 -7.18 30.42
N ARG A 67 -12.33 -6.66 29.61
CA ARG A 67 -11.14 -5.94 30.07
C ARG A 67 -11.61 -4.65 30.78
N PRO A 68 -11.08 -4.30 31.96
CA PRO A 68 -11.32 -2.99 32.56
C PRO A 68 -10.89 -1.90 31.58
N GLU A 69 -11.80 -0.98 31.27
CA GLU A 69 -11.54 0.19 30.43
C GLU A 69 -10.34 0.96 30.99
N PRO A 70 -9.29 1.25 30.20
CA PRO A 70 -8.22 2.12 30.67
C PRO A 70 -8.81 3.51 30.92
N SER A 71 -8.62 3.99 32.15
CA SER A 71 -8.94 5.35 32.60
C SER A 71 -8.47 6.37 31.55
N ALA A 72 -9.40 7.25 31.15
CA ALA A 72 -9.20 8.25 30.11
C ALA A 72 -7.88 9.02 30.28
N ALA A 73 -6.95 8.79 29.35
CA ALA A 73 -5.79 9.66 29.16
C ALA A 73 -6.26 11.04 28.68
N PRO A 74 -5.54 12.13 29.02
CA PRO A 74 -6.00 13.50 28.80
C PRO A 74 -6.30 13.74 27.33
N SER A 75 -7.39 14.46 27.08
CA SER A 75 -7.91 14.84 25.77
C SER A 75 -6.85 15.52 24.93
N GLY A 76 -6.07 14.72 24.19
CA GLY A 76 -5.24 15.19 23.09
C GLY A 76 -6.17 15.77 22.04
N THR A 77 -5.86 17.00 21.63
CA THR A 77 -6.51 17.76 20.56
C THR A 77 -7.06 16.83 19.48
N SER A 78 -8.39 16.75 19.40
CA SER A 78 -9.09 15.84 18.50
C SER A 78 -8.78 16.22 17.05
N ASN A 79 -7.75 15.60 16.49
CA ASN A 79 -7.67 15.46 15.05
C ASN A 79 -8.90 14.61 14.66
N PRO A 80 -9.77 15.02 13.73
CA PRO A 80 -10.81 14.13 13.22
C PRO A 80 -10.17 12.76 12.94
N LEU A 81 -10.79 11.67 13.39
CA LEU A 81 -10.24 10.31 13.31
C LEU A 81 -10.19 9.85 11.84
N VAL A 82 -9.33 10.47 11.05
CA VAL A 82 -8.93 10.02 9.73
C VAL A 82 -8.00 8.84 9.97
N ARG A 83 -8.33 7.70 9.36
CA ARG A 83 -7.46 6.52 9.42
C ARG A 83 -6.08 6.94 8.89
N PRO A 84 -4.96 6.63 9.57
CA PRO A 84 -3.64 7.15 9.16
C PRO A 84 -3.26 6.87 7.70
N TYR A 85 -3.76 5.76 7.11
CA TYR A 85 -3.52 5.39 5.72
C TYR A 85 -4.45 6.07 4.70
N ALA A 86 -5.54 6.69 5.15
CA ALA A 86 -6.39 7.50 4.27
C ALA A 86 -5.65 8.77 3.82
N MET A 87 -4.73 9.27 4.66
CA MET A 87 -3.91 10.46 4.39
C MET A 87 -2.98 10.27 3.18
N THR A 88 -2.58 9.03 2.88
CA THR A 88 -1.67 8.72 1.76
C THR A 88 -2.41 8.32 0.48
N GLY A 89 -3.75 8.38 0.47
CA GLY A 89 -4.57 7.88 -0.64
C GLY A 89 -4.48 6.36 -0.82
N GLY A 90 -4.21 5.61 0.26
CA GLY A 90 -4.06 4.14 0.22
C GLY A 90 -2.66 3.63 -0.14
N ARG A 91 -1.70 4.53 -0.41
CA ARG A 91 -0.31 4.14 -0.64
C ARG A 91 0.33 3.61 0.65
N THR A 92 1.07 2.50 0.52
CA THR A 92 1.78 1.83 1.62
C THR A 92 3.30 1.90 1.49
N ARG A 93 3.82 2.45 0.38
CA ARG A 93 5.25 2.63 0.14
C ARG A 93 5.55 4.06 -0.31
N PRO A 94 6.63 4.69 0.22
CA PRO A 94 7.10 5.98 -0.28
C PRO A 94 7.74 5.81 -1.67
N ARG A 95 7.89 6.91 -2.41
CA ARG A 95 8.48 6.90 -3.76
C ARG A 95 9.98 6.56 -3.76
N TYR A 96 10.68 6.86 -2.68
CA TYR A 96 12.07 6.48 -2.46
C TYR A 96 12.30 6.16 -0.98
N GLN A 97 13.40 5.44 -0.70
CA GLN A 97 13.68 4.91 0.62
C GLN A 97 14.32 5.96 1.52
N LEU A 98 13.53 6.50 2.45
CA LEU A 98 14.01 7.45 3.46
C LEU A 98 14.50 6.72 4.71
N ALA A 99 15.76 6.95 5.08
CA ALA A 99 16.29 6.57 6.39
C ALA A 99 15.49 7.24 7.51
N ILE A 100 15.48 6.62 8.69
CA ILE A 100 14.71 7.15 9.83
C ILE A 100 15.35 8.45 10.37
N GLU A 101 16.67 8.53 10.28
CA GLU A 101 17.53 9.66 10.64
C GLU A 101 17.69 10.71 9.54
N ALA A 102 17.05 10.54 8.37
CA ALA A 102 17.12 11.52 7.29
C ALA A 102 16.58 12.86 7.78
N LEU A 103 17.36 13.92 7.59
CA LEU A 103 17.05 15.27 8.03
C LEU A 103 16.22 15.99 6.98
N VAL A 104 15.17 16.66 7.41
CA VAL A 104 14.21 17.36 6.56
C VAL A 104 14.16 18.82 6.98
N HIS A 105 14.17 19.71 5.99
CA HIS A 105 13.99 21.15 6.18
C HIS A 105 13.07 21.75 5.11
N THR A 106 12.23 22.69 5.51
CA THR A 106 11.28 23.35 4.62
C THR A 106 11.97 24.36 3.72
N THR A 107 11.86 24.16 2.41
CA THR A 107 12.31 25.11 1.38
C THR A 107 11.18 25.98 0.84
N ALA A 108 9.92 25.56 1.10
CA ALA A 108 8.74 26.24 0.61
C ALA A 108 8.58 27.66 1.16
N ALA A 109 8.23 28.59 0.27
CA ALA A 109 7.76 29.90 0.66
C ALA A 109 6.29 29.84 1.15
N PRO A 110 5.82 30.79 2.00
CA PRO A 110 4.48 30.75 2.57
C PRO A 110 3.33 30.67 1.55
N HIS A 111 3.49 31.24 0.36
CA HIS A 111 2.49 31.18 -0.70
C HIS A 111 2.41 29.79 -1.36
N GLN A 112 3.50 29.02 -1.39
CA GLN A 112 3.54 27.67 -1.95
C GLN A 112 2.85 26.64 -1.03
N MET A 113 2.68 26.99 0.25
CA MET A 113 1.94 26.22 1.23
C MET A 113 0.42 26.35 1.08
N GLN A 114 -0.04 27.39 0.38
CA GLN A 114 -1.47 27.65 0.19
C GLN A 114 -2.06 26.56 -0.73
N GLY A 115 -3.14 25.92 -0.29
CA GLY A 115 -3.80 24.83 -1.04
C GLY A 115 -3.18 23.44 -0.84
N GLN A 116 -2.11 23.31 -0.05
CA GLN A 116 -1.60 21.99 0.35
C GLN A 116 -2.54 21.31 1.37
N LEU A 117 -2.45 19.99 1.45
CA LEU A 117 -3.15 19.21 2.48
C LEU A 117 -2.79 19.73 3.88
N PRO A 118 -3.71 19.70 4.86
CA PRO A 118 -3.45 20.16 6.22
C PRO A 118 -2.18 19.53 6.82
N GLU A 119 -1.90 18.27 6.49
CA GLU A 119 -0.77 17.54 7.05
C GLU A 119 0.54 17.86 6.33
N HIS A 120 0.50 18.18 5.05
CA HIS A 120 1.62 18.77 4.32
C HIS A 120 2.01 20.11 4.93
N GLN A 121 1.03 20.97 5.20
CA GLN A 121 1.26 22.25 5.89
C GLN A 121 1.86 22.05 7.29
N ARG A 122 1.37 21.06 8.04
CA ARG A 122 1.86 20.75 9.39
C ARG A 122 3.31 20.26 9.37
N ILE A 123 3.66 19.38 8.43
CA ILE A 123 5.05 18.90 8.26
C ILE A 123 5.97 20.07 7.90
N CYS A 124 5.61 20.92 6.93
CA CYS A 124 6.47 22.05 6.57
C CYS A 124 6.61 23.08 7.70
N ASN A 125 5.56 23.29 8.50
CA ASN A 125 5.67 24.15 9.69
C ASN A 125 6.62 23.55 10.74
N LEU A 126 6.56 22.23 10.97
CA LEU A 126 7.51 21.53 11.85
C LEU A 126 8.94 21.60 11.33
N CYS A 127 9.13 21.46 10.01
CA CYS A 127 10.45 21.41 9.38
C CYS A 127 11.05 22.79 9.09
N ARG A 128 10.50 23.89 9.63
CA ARG A 128 11.19 25.20 9.63
C ARG A 128 12.47 25.15 10.45
N GLU A 129 12.49 24.30 11.46
CA GLU A 129 13.73 23.80 12.05
C GLU A 129 14.04 22.45 11.43
N ILE A 130 15.33 22.13 11.26
CA ILE A 130 15.73 20.81 10.75
C ILE A 130 15.22 19.73 11.72
N LYS A 131 14.49 18.73 11.20
CA LYS A 131 14.01 17.58 11.97
C LYS A 131 14.19 16.29 11.18
N SER A 132 14.45 15.20 11.88
CA SER A 132 14.50 13.88 11.27
C SER A 132 13.11 13.35 10.94
N VAL A 133 13.03 12.39 10.01
CA VAL A 133 11.78 11.67 9.70
C VAL A 133 11.19 11.00 10.95
N ALA A 134 12.04 10.48 11.84
CA ALA A 134 11.65 9.94 13.13
C ALA A 134 10.89 10.96 13.99
N GLU A 135 11.48 12.15 14.17
CA GLU A 135 10.91 13.23 14.97
C GLU A 135 9.59 13.72 14.36
N ILE A 136 9.51 13.85 13.04
CA ILE A 136 8.26 14.23 12.35
C ILE A 136 7.14 13.24 12.69
N SER A 137 7.43 11.94 12.62
CA SER A 137 6.44 10.90 12.93
C SER A 137 5.96 10.96 14.39
N ALA A 138 6.89 11.21 15.32
CA ALA A 138 6.60 11.30 16.74
C ALA A 138 5.79 12.57 17.07
N LEU A 139 6.20 13.73 16.56
CA LEU A 139 5.57 15.02 16.82
C LEU A 139 4.16 15.12 16.21
N LEU A 140 3.94 14.49 15.06
CA LEU A 140 2.62 14.40 14.44
C LEU A 140 1.78 13.23 14.96
N THR A 141 2.35 12.34 15.77
CA THR A 141 1.69 11.14 16.27
C THR A 141 1.11 10.29 15.12
N ILE A 142 1.87 10.12 14.05
CA ILE A 142 1.51 9.31 12.87
C ILE A 142 2.46 8.13 12.68
N PRO A 143 2.04 7.02 12.06
CA PRO A 143 2.92 5.90 11.77
C PRO A 143 4.13 6.32 10.92
N LEU A 144 5.32 5.79 11.22
CA LEU A 144 6.56 6.11 10.50
C LEU A 144 6.43 5.92 8.98
N GLY A 145 5.73 4.88 8.53
CA GLY A 145 5.49 4.65 7.10
C GLY A 145 4.67 5.76 6.44
N VAL A 146 3.67 6.30 7.14
CA VAL A 146 2.86 7.44 6.67
C VAL A 146 3.73 8.70 6.62
N ALA A 147 4.52 8.97 7.66
CA ALA A 147 5.44 10.10 7.67
C ALA A 147 6.42 10.06 6.47
N ARG A 148 7.02 8.90 6.19
CA ARG A 148 7.91 8.71 5.03
C ARG A 148 7.21 9.00 3.69
N ILE A 149 5.95 8.59 3.54
CA ILE A 149 5.20 8.85 2.31
C ILE A 149 4.94 10.35 2.15
N LEU A 150 4.43 11.01 3.20
CA LEU A 150 4.11 12.43 3.15
C LEU A 150 5.37 13.29 2.93
N VAL A 151 6.48 12.95 3.59
CA VAL A 151 7.77 13.66 3.39
C VAL A 151 8.29 13.46 1.98
N ALA A 152 8.19 12.24 1.42
CA ALA A 152 8.60 11.99 0.05
C ALA A 152 7.77 12.79 -0.96
N ASP A 153 6.45 12.90 -0.73
CA ASP A 153 5.55 13.70 -1.57
C ASP A 153 5.89 15.19 -1.51
N LEU A 154 6.18 15.72 -0.32
CA LEU A 154 6.58 17.11 -0.13
C LEU A 154 7.90 17.45 -0.83
N ALA A 155 8.86 16.54 -0.77
CA ALA A 155 10.15 16.73 -1.42
C ALA A 155 10.03 16.66 -2.95
N GLU A 156 9.16 15.78 -3.46
CA GLU A 156 8.87 15.76 -4.90
C GLU A 156 8.13 17.01 -5.37
N ALA A 157 7.28 17.58 -4.53
CA ALA A 157 6.67 18.89 -4.77
C ALA A 157 7.66 20.07 -4.60
N GLY A 158 8.92 19.81 -4.23
CA GLY A 158 9.96 20.84 -4.01
C GLY A 158 9.74 21.70 -2.76
N LEU A 159 8.87 21.26 -1.84
CA LEU A 159 8.48 22.01 -0.65
C LEU A 159 9.41 21.79 0.54
N VAL A 160 10.12 20.65 0.55
CA VAL A 160 11.14 20.32 1.54
C VAL A 160 12.40 19.78 0.87
N ALA A 161 13.55 20.03 1.48
CA ALA A 161 14.81 19.39 1.15
C ALA A 161 15.09 18.27 2.15
N ILE A 162 15.74 17.20 1.68
CA ILE A 162 16.09 16.03 2.48
C ILE A 162 17.59 15.81 2.40
N HIS A 163 18.23 15.67 3.56
CA HIS A 163 19.61 15.29 3.70
C HIS A 163 19.68 13.93 4.37
N GLN A 164 20.13 12.92 3.63
CA GLN A 164 20.24 11.56 4.13
C GLN A 164 21.70 11.11 4.13
N PRO A 165 22.22 10.59 5.26
CA PRO A 165 23.56 10.01 5.29
C PRO A 165 23.62 8.81 4.32
N GLY A 166 24.57 8.85 3.38
CA GLY A 166 24.72 7.81 2.35
C GLY A 166 23.86 7.95 1.10
N GLY A 167 23.20 9.10 0.90
CA GLY A 167 22.29 9.33 -0.22
C GLY A 167 22.96 9.46 -1.61
N ASP A 168 24.26 9.73 -1.65
CA ASP A 168 25.00 9.85 -2.90
C ASP A 168 25.82 8.57 -3.14
N GLU A 169 25.33 7.75 -4.08
CA GLU A 169 26.00 6.64 -4.78
C GLU A 169 26.48 5.42 -3.97
N ASN A 170 26.56 5.48 -2.64
CA ASN A 170 26.93 4.33 -1.81
C ASN A 170 25.76 3.92 -0.92
N ALA A 171 25.09 2.82 -1.28
CA ALA A 171 24.00 2.16 -0.57
C ALA A 171 24.38 1.59 0.83
N GLY A 172 25.28 2.25 1.56
CA GLY A 172 25.76 1.86 2.88
C GLY A 172 26.21 3.00 3.78
N GLY A 173 26.00 4.28 3.41
CA GLY A 173 26.37 5.39 4.30
C GLY A 173 27.88 5.55 4.53
N GLN A 174 28.69 4.92 3.68
CA GLN A 174 30.12 4.85 3.89
C GLN A 174 30.79 6.13 3.37
N PRO A 175 31.42 6.93 4.24
CA PRO A 175 32.14 8.12 3.81
C PRO A 175 33.30 7.75 2.88
N ASP A 176 33.57 8.58 1.87
CA ASP A 176 34.64 8.35 0.91
C ASP A 176 35.98 8.12 1.63
N VAL A 177 36.63 7.00 1.32
CA VAL A 177 37.93 6.61 1.90
C VAL A 177 38.94 7.74 1.69
N THR A 178 38.90 8.44 0.56
CA THR A 178 39.83 9.54 0.29
C THR A 178 39.57 10.75 1.20
N LEU A 179 38.33 10.98 1.61
CA LEU A 179 37.99 11.99 2.62
C LEU A 179 38.52 11.57 3.99
N LEU A 180 38.32 10.31 4.38
CA LEU A 180 38.82 9.79 5.66
C LEU A 180 40.35 9.86 5.77
N GLU A 181 41.07 9.53 4.69
CA GLU A 181 42.53 9.64 4.64
C GLU A 181 43.00 11.10 4.75
N ARG A 182 42.28 12.04 4.10
CA ARG A 182 42.56 13.48 4.22
C ARG A 182 42.36 13.98 5.65
N VAL A 183 41.28 13.58 6.32
CA VAL A 183 41.02 13.92 7.73
C VAL A 183 42.11 13.35 8.64
N LEU A 184 42.47 12.07 8.47
CA LEU A 184 43.52 11.42 9.25
C LEU A 184 44.89 12.10 9.09
N SER A 185 45.25 12.48 7.86
CA SER A 185 46.47 13.22 7.57
C SER A 185 46.49 14.60 8.22
N GLY A 186 45.34 15.29 8.25
CA GLY A 186 45.18 16.57 8.93
C GLY A 186 45.35 16.47 10.46
N LEU A 187 44.69 15.49 11.08
CA LEU A 187 44.76 15.28 12.54
C LEU A 187 46.15 14.86 13.03
N ARG A 188 46.94 14.16 12.21
CA ARG A 188 48.32 13.75 12.54
C ARG A 188 49.35 14.88 12.46
N LYS A 189 48.98 16.04 11.91
CA LYS A 189 49.86 17.21 11.73
C LYS A 189 49.66 18.31 12.78
N LEU A 190 48.82 18.03 13.79
CA LEU A 190 48.59 18.85 14.97
C LEU A 190 49.30 18.22 16.16
#